data_AF-A0A932UAV8-F1
#
_entry.id   AF-A0A932UAV8-F1
#
_cell.length_a   1.000
_cell.length_b   1.000
_cell.length_c   1.000
_cell.angle_alpha   90.00
_cell.angle_beta   90.00
_cell.angle_gamma   90.00
#
_symmetry.space_group_name_H-M   'P 1'
#
loop_
_entity.id
_entity.type
_entity.pdbx_description
1 polymer ?
#
loop_
_entity_poly.entity_id
_entity_poly.type
_entity_poly.pdbx_seq_one_letter_code
_entity_poly.pdbx_strand_id
1 'polypeptide(L)'
;MLSVNETRVAHLLADDEVGVLWKSGVDDLAKYRIVEHLWREPHTAGDAAYFARRLGFHSLERTQVSLDELVESGLIVRRDCDGARFYGLATGEVVRRNLGGVLDRLSPEPEVYGWLFQRLAARSLNKARRPLRRRRA
;
A
#
# COMPACT_ATOMS: atom_id res chain seq x y z
N MET A 1 -13.28 -23.74 -4.77
CA MET A 1 -12.64 -24.59 -3.74
C MET A 1 -11.45 -23.81 -3.22
N LEU A 2 -11.53 -23.27 -2.01
CA LEU A 2 -10.40 -22.61 -1.37
C LEU A 2 -9.38 -23.68 -0.95
N SER A 3 -8.09 -23.41 -1.13
CA SER A 3 -7.01 -24.28 -0.64
C SER A 3 -7.08 -24.42 0.88
N VAL A 4 -6.63 -25.54 1.45
CA VAL A 4 -6.61 -25.78 2.92
C VAL A 4 -5.88 -24.65 3.67
N ASN A 5 -4.90 -23.99 3.03
CA ASN A 5 -4.24 -22.80 3.58
C ASN A 5 -5.11 -21.54 3.54
N GLU A 6 -5.97 -21.37 2.52
CA GLU A 6 -6.88 -20.22 2.45
C GLU A 6 -7.95 -20.28 3.53
N THR A 7 -8.47 -21.46 3.86
CA THR A 7 -9.46 -21.63 4.94
C THR A 7 -8.85 -21.30 6.31
N ARG A 8 -7.59 -21.67 6.54
CA ARG A 8 -6.87 -21.42 7.80
C ARG A 8 -6.51 -19.94 7.99
N VAL A 9 -6.04 -19.29 6.92
CA VAL A 9 -5.73 -17.85 6.92
C VAL A 9 -7.00 -17.00 6.97
N ALA A 10 -8.11 -17.43 6.35
CA ALA A 10 -9.42 -16.76 6.47
C ALA A 10 -10.03 -16.82 7.88
N HIS A 11 -9.58 -17.76 8.73
CA HIS A 11 -9.94 -17.77 10.15
C HIS A 11 -9.03 -16.87 11.01
N LEU A 12 -7.80 -16.61 10.57
CA LEU A 12 -6.82 -15.75 11.26
C LEU A 12 -7.01 -14.27 10.94
N LEU A 13 -7.47 -13.97 9.73
CA LEU A 13 -7.90 -12.64 9.32
C LEU A 13 -9.41 -12.59 9.40
N ALA A 14 -9.96 -11.75 10.28
CA ALA A 14 -11.36 -11.37 10.09
C ALA A 14 -11.47 -10.77 8.67
N ASP A 15 -12.44 -11.22 7.87
CA ASP A 15 -12.68 -10.71 6.50
C ASP A 15 -12.68 -9.16 6.43
N ASP A 16 -12.98 -8.51 7.55
CA ASP A 16 -12.94 -7.07 7.74
C ASP A 16 -11.53 -6.43 7.69
N GLU A 17 -10.46 -7.10 8.12
CA GLU A 17 -9.13 -6.47 8.23
C GLU A 17 -8.48 -6.24 6.87
N VAL A 18 -8.55 -7.24 5.99
CA VAL A 18 -8.10 -7.06 4.60
C VAL A 18 -9.11 -6.18 3.85
N GLY A 19 -10.40 -6.31 4.19
CA GLY A 19 -11.46 -5.38 3.82
C GLY A 19 -11.09 -3.91 4.05
N VAL A 20 -10.52 -3.61 5.21
CA VAL A 20 -10.05 -2.26 5.59
C VAL A 20 -8.91 -1.81 4.67
N LEU A 21 -7.91 -2.65 4.40
CA LEU A 21 -6.82 -2.29 3.47
C LEU A 21 -7.36 -1.92 2.09
N TRP A 22 -8.25 -2.72 1.52
CA TRP A 22 -8.85 -2.43 0.22
C TRP A 22 -9.70 -1.15 0.23
N LYS A 23 -10.53 -0.97 1.26
CA LYS A 23 -11.37 0.24 1.42
C LYS A 23 -10.54 1.50 1.62
N SER A 24 -9.35 1.38 2.20
CA SER A 24 -8.38 2.47 2.36
C SER A 24 -7.54 2.74 1.11
N GLY A 25 -7.77 2.01 0.01
CA GLY A 25 -7.07 2.21 -1.26
C GLY A 25 -5.76 1.43 -1.40
N VAL A 26 -5.41 0.59 -0.42
CA VAL A 26 -4.25 -0.32 -0.46
C VAL A 26 -4.67 -1.61 -1.17
N ASP A 27 -4.74 -1.54 -2.50
CA ASP A 27 -5.30 -2.60 -3.33
C ASP A 27 -4.27 -3.34 -4.20
N ASP A 28 -3.01 -2.96 -4.09
CA ASP A 28 -1.89 -3.58 -4.76
C ASP A 28 -0.64 -3.62 -3.85
N LEU A 29 0.35 -4.40 -4.27
CA LEU A 29 1.56 -4.66 -3.48
C LEU A 29 2.45 -3.41 -3.39
N ALA A 30 2.50 -2.58 -4.44
CA ALA A 30 3.31 -1.38 -4.42
C ALA A 30 2.79 -0.40 -3.36
N LYS A 31 1.48 -0.17 -3.34
CA LYS A 31 0.82 0.65 -2.32
C LYS A 31 1.01 0.10 -0.92
N TYR A 32 0.83 -1.20 -0.75
CA TYR A 32 1.05 -1.84 0.55
C TYR A 32 2.48 -1.60 1.06
N ARG A 33 3.48 -1.81 0.20
CA ARG A 33 4.90 -1.63 0.56
C ARG A 33 5.26 -0.18 0.86
N ILE A 34 4.67 0.78 0.15
CA ILE A 34 4.84 2.22 0.45
C ILE A 34 4.29 2.54 1.84
N VAL A 35 3.06 2.09 2.12
CA VAL A 35 2.40 2.41 3.38
C VAL A 35 3.03 1.65 4.55
N GLU A 36 3.42 0.38 4.36
CA GLU A 36 4.20 -0.40 5.34
C GLU A 36 5.53 0.31 5.68
N HIS A 37 6.24 0.83 4.68
CA HIS A 37 7.47 1.60 4.87
C HIS A 37 7.23 2.86 5.70
N LEU A 38 6.24 3.66 5.31
CA LEU A 38 5.88 4.89 6.01
C LEU A 38 5.32 4.64 7.42
N TRP A 39 4.68 3.51 7.65
CA TRP A 39 4.20 3.11 8.97
C TRP A 39 5.34 2.77 9.91
N ARG A 40 6.33 2.01 9.42
CA ARG A 40 7.53 1.66 10.19
C ARG A 40 8.46 2.86 10.43
N GLU A 41 8.48 3.80 9.49
CA GLU A 41 9.29 5.01 9.56
C GLU A 41 8.41 6.28 9.41
N PRO A 42 7.58 6.64 10.42
CA PRO A 42 6.55 7.69 10.29
C PRO A 42 7.08 9.11 10.13
N HIS A 43 8.37 9.33 10.40
CA HIS A 43 9.04 10.61 10.18
C HIS A 43 9.65 10.74 8.78
N THR A 44 9.60 9.68 7.97
CA THR A 44 10.12 9.68 6.61
C THR A 44 9.16 10.41 5.68
N ALA A 45 9.71 11.31 4.88
CA ALA A 45 9.07 11.88 3.70
C ALA A 45 10.02 11.74 2.51
N GLY A 46 9.48 11.43 1.33
CA GLY A 46 10.29 11.21 0.14
C GLY A 46 9.54 11.51 -1.14
N ASP A 47 10.28 11.74 -2.23
CA ASP A 47 9.71 11.87 -3.56
C ASP A 47 9.49 10.48 -4.21
N ALA A 48 8.93 10.45 -5.41
CA ALA A 48 8.70 9.18 -6.11
C ALA A 48 10.01 8.40 -6.40
N ALA A 49 11.14 9.09 -6.58
CA ALA A 49 12.43 8.46 -6.84
C ALA A 49 13.00 7.78 -5.59
N TYR A 50 12.84 8.41 -4.43
CA TYR A 50 13.14 7.85 -3.13
C TYR A 50 12.40 6.53 -2.92
N PHE A 51 11.06 6.52 -3.08
CA PHE A 51 10.28 5.30 -2.88
C PHE A 51 10.61 4.22 -3.89
N ALA A 52 10.77 4.58 -5.17
CA ALA A 52 11.13 3.61 -6.21
C ALA A 52 12.47 2.92 -5.89
N ARG A 53 13.48 3.69 -5.49
CA ARG A 53 14.79 3.14 -5.11
C ARG A 53 14.73 2.32 -3.82
N ARG A 54 14.10 2.86 -2.77
CA ARG A 54 14.04 2.25 -1.44
C ARG A 54 13.30 0.92 -1.45
N LEU A 55 12.24 0.83 -2.25
CA LEU A 55 11.35 -0.34 -2.32
C LEU A 55 11.61 -1.25 -3.53
N GLY A 56 12.57 -0.90 -4.38
CA GLY A 56 12.96 -1.69 -5.56
C GLY A 56 11.95 -1.66 -6.71
N PHE A 57 11.17 -0.59 -6.85
CA PHE A 57 10.25 -0.44 -7.98
C PHE A 57 10.99 0.02 -9.24
N HIS A 58 10.76 -0.65 -10.35
CA HIS A 58 11.46 -0.39 -11.61
C HIS A 58 10.87 0.77 -12.44
N SER A 59 9.72 1.33 -12.06
CA SER A 59 9.04 2.39 -12.82
C SER A 59 8.74 3.58 -11.92
N LEU A 60 9.40 4.70 -12.19
CA LEU A 60 9.17 5.97 -11.50
C LEU A 60 7.75 6.48 -11.73
N GLU A 61 7.27 6.45 -12.99
CA GLU A 61 5.92 6.87 -13.36
C GLU A 61 4.84 6.09 -12.59
N ARG A 62 4.97 4.77 -12.52
CA ARG A 62 4.01 3.94 -11.76
C ARG A 62 4.10 4.16 -10.26
N THR A 63 5.31 4.39 -9.73
CA THR A 63 5.49 4.74 -8.32
C THR A 63 4.77 6.05 -8.01
N GLN A 64 4.89 7.05 -8.88
CA GLN A 64 4.20 8.33 -8.72
C GLN A 64 2.68 8.17 -8.79
N VAL A 65 2.15 7.37 -9.73
CA VAL A 65 0.71 7.06 -9.80
C VAL A 65 0.22 6.40 -8.51
N SER A 66 0.95 5.41 -7.99
CA SER A 66 0.58 4.77 -6.71
C SER A 66 0.60 5.75 -5.53
N LEU A 67 1.57 6.65 -5.48
CA LEU A 67 1.64 7.70 -4.46
C LEU A 67 0.47 8.68 -4.57
N ASP A 68 0.16 9.15 -5.78
CA ASP A 68 -0.97 10.06 -6.01
C ASP A 68 -2.31 9.38 -5.65
N GLU A 69 -2.51 8.11 -5.99
CA GLU A 69 -3.70 7.34 -5.58
C GLU A 69 -3.80 7.18 -4.05
N LEU A 70 -2.68 7.04 -3.33
CA LEU A 70 -2.66 6.98 -1.87
C LEU A 70 -2.92 8.35 -1.21
N VAL A 71 -2.57 9.44 -1.89
CA VAL A 71 -2.96 10.80 -1.48
C VAL A 71 -4.46 10.99 -1.65
N GLU A 72 -5.02 10.56 -2.78
CA GLU A 72 -6.47 10.59 -3.03
C GLU A 72 -7.26 9.78 -1.98
N SER A 73 -6.68 8.70 -1.44
CA SER A 73 -7.31 7.91 -0.38
C SER A 73 -7.11 8.46 1.05
N GLY A 74 -6.32 9.54 1.20
CA GLY A 74 -6.05 10.18 2.49
C GLY A 74 -5.10 9.42 3.41
N LEU A 75 -4.43 8.37 2.93
CA LEU A 75 -3.48 7.59 3.72
C LEU A 75 -2.11 8.26 3.85
N ILE A 76 -1.71 8.99 2.81
CA ILE A 76 -0.48 9.76 2.80
C ILE A 76 -0.80 11.21 2.42
N VAL A 77 0.07 12.13 2.84
CA VAL A 77 -0.02 13.54 2.49
C VAL A 77 1.04 13.88 1.45
N ARG A 78 0.67 14.75 0.50
CA ARG A 78 1.60 15.38 -0.43
C ARG A 78 1.99 16.76 0.09
N ARG A 79 3.27 17.10 0.00
CA ARG A 79 3.81 18.45 0.20
C ARG A 79 4.62 18.83 -1.03
N ASP A 80 4.34 20.00 -1.57
CA ASP A 80 5.09 20.59 -2.67
C ASP A 80 6.20 21.49 -2.08
N CYS A 81 7.46 21.23 -2.45
CA CYS A 81 8.64 21.95 -1.99
C CYS A 81 9.59 22.18 -3.17
N ASP A 82 9.85 23.44 -3.51
CA ASP A 82 10.73 23.85 -4.63
C ASP A 82 10.45 23.13 -5.96
N GLY A 83 9.16 22.91 -6.26
CA GLY A 83 8.72 22.23 -7.48
C GLY A 83 8.79 20.70 -7.44
N ALA A 84 9.28 20.11 -6.34
CA ALA A 84 9.27 18.68 -6.09
C ALA A 84 8.10 18.27 -5.18
N ARG A 85 7.55 17.08 -5.42
CA ARG A 85 6.47 16.47 -4.63
C ARG A 85 7.05 15.48 -3.64
N PHE A 86 6.84 15.75 -2.36
CA PHE A 86 7.19 14.85 -1.27
C PHE A 86 5.94 14.22 -0.67
N TYR A 87 6.06 12.95 -0.30
CA TYR A 87 4.98 12.15 0.23
C TYR A 87 5.38 11.60 1.59
N GLY A 88 4.46 11.65 2.56
CA GLY A 88 4.67 11.16 3.93
C GLY A 88 3.37 10.66 4.56
N LEU A 89 3.45 9.94 5.67
CA LEU A 89 2.28 9.35 6.32
C LEU A 89 1.30 10.43 6.78
N ALA A 90 -0.01 10.24 6.53
CA ALA A 90 -1.02 11.10 7.12
C ALA A 90 -1.11 10.85 8.63
N THR A 91 -1.09 11.90 9.44
CA THR A 91 -1.06 11.80 10.91
C THR A 91 -2.46 11.69 11.55
N GLY A 92 -3.51 11.55 10.74
CA GLY A 92 -4.90 11.51 11.20
C GLY A 92 -5.19 10.30 12.09
N GLU A 93 -5.99 10.51 13.14
CA GLU A 93 -6.35 9.46 14.12
C GLU A 93 -7.05 8.26 13.46
N VAL A 94 -7.86 8.50 12.43
CA VAL A 94 -8.55 7.47 11.65
C VAL A 94 -7.56 6.59 10.89
N VAL A 95 -6.50 7.16 10.31
CA VAL A 95 -5.46 6.42 9.59
C VAL A 95 -4.68 5.54 10.56
N ARG A 96 -4.29 6.08 11.73
CA ARG A 96 -3.58 5.29 12.74
C ARG A 96 -4.42 4.15 13.29
N ARG A 97 -5.70 4.41 13.59
CA ARG A 97 -6.60 3.40 14.19
C ARG A 97 -6.93 2.29 13.20
N ASN A 98 -7.27 2.62 11.96
CA ASN A 98 -7.73 1.65 10.98
C ASN A 98 -6.56 0.89 10.33
N LEU A 99 -5.46 1.57 10.03
CA LEU A 99 -4.34 0.95 9.33
C LEU A 99 -3.31 0.35 10.29
N GLY A 100 -3.07 1.00 11.43
CA GLY A 100 -2.07 0.55 12.39
C GLY A 100 -2.40 -0.80 12.99
N GLY A 101 -3.65 -0.98 13.45
CA GLY A 101 -4.08 -2.27 13.99
C GLY A 101 -3.95 -3.43 12.99
N VAL A 102 -4.12 -3.15 11.70
CA VAL A 102 -4.00 -4.16 10.63
C VAL A 102 -2.52 -4.42 10.31
N LEU A 103 -1.71 -3.38 10.11
CA LEU A 103 -0.28 -3.54 9.81
C LEU A 103 0.51 -4.18 10.96
N ASP A 104 0.18 -3.85 12.20
CA ASP A 104 0.86 -4.39 13.39
C ASP A 104 0.52 -5.87 13.60
N ARG A 105 -0.70 -6.32 13.25
CA ARG A 105 -1.14 -7.72 13.36
C ARG A 105 -0.72 -8.60 12.19
N LEU A 106 -0.60 -8.01 10.99
CA LEU A 106 -0.18 -8.73 9.78
C LEU A 106 1.33 -8.98 9.72
N SER A 107 2.12 -8.16 10.43
CA SER A 107 3.59 -8.25 10.42
C SER A 107 4.20 -9.47 11.15
N PRO A 108 3.63 -10.01 12.25
CA PRO A 108 4.25 -11.11 12.98
C PRO A 108 3.93 -12.54 12.47
N GLU A 109 2.86 -12.77 11.70
CA GLU A 109 2.48 -14.12 11.28
C GLU A 109 2.90 -14.44 9.83
N PRO A 110 3.90 -15.32 9.60
CA PRO A 110 4.45 -15.57 8.26
C PRO A 110 3.43 -16.12 7.26
N GLU A 111 2.50 -16.96 7.71
CA GLU A 111 1.48 -17.57 6.86
C GLU A 111 0.47 -16.53 6.36
N VAL A 112 0.04 -15.65 7.26
CA VAL A 112 -0.89 -14.55 6.99
C VAL A 112 -0.25 -13.52 6.06
N TYR A 113 0.99 -13.13 6.35
CA TYR A 113 1.77 -12.23 5.51
C TYR A 113 1.98 -12.80 4.10
N GLY A 114 2.37 -14.09 4.01
CA GLY A 114 2.58 -14.77 2.74
C GLY A 114 1.34 -14.82 1.85
N TRP A 115 0.17 -15.12 2.44
CA TRP A 115 -1.10 -15.11 1.72
C TRP A 115 -1.50 -13.71 1.25
N LEU A 116 -1.38 -12.70 2.11
CA LEU A 116 -1.69 -11.30 1.76
C LEU A 116 -0.79 -10.83 0.61
N PHE A 117 0.50 -11.13 0.71
CA PHE A 117 1.49 -10.81 -0.31
C PHE A 117 1.10 -11.41 -1.66
N GLN A 118 0.72 -12.69 -1.69
CA GLN A 118 0.30 -13.36 -2.93
C GLN A 118 -0.93 -12.69 -3.57
N ARG A 119 -1.94 -12.34 -2.76
CA ARG A 119 -3.13 -11.64 -3.28
C ARG A 119 -2.81 -10.25 -3.82
N LEU A 120 -2.02 -9.47 -3.10
CA LEU A 120 -1.60 -8.14 -3.55
C LEU A 120 -0.71 -8.21 -4.80
N ALA A 121 0.18 -9.20 -4.88
CA ALA A 121 1.00 -9.44 -6.07
C ALA A 121 0.14 -9.78 -7.29
N ALA A 122 -0.86 -10.66 -7.14
CA ALA A 122 -1.80 -11.00 -8.22
C ALA A 122 -2.57 -9.76 -8.71
N ARG A 123 -3.04 -8.91 -7.79
CA ARG A 123 -3.68 -7.63 -8.14
C ARG A 123 -2.73 -6.66 -8.84
N SER A 124 -1.47 -6.59 -8.39
CA SER A 124 -0.43 -5.77 -9.01
C SER A 124 -0.15 -6.19 -10.45
N LEU A 125 -0.08 -7.50 -10.72
CA LEU A 125 0.08 -8.02 -12.08
C LEU A 125 -1.12 -7.67 -12.97
N ASN A 126 -2.34 -7.79 -12.45
CA ASN A 126 -3.55 -7.39 -13.17
C ASN A 126 -3.58 -5.88 -13.46
N LYS A 127 -3.16 -5.05 -12.50
CA LYS A 127 -3.04 -3.60 -12.69
C LYS A 127 -1.93 -3.25 -13.68
N ALA A 128 -0.81 -3.95 -13.62
CA ALA A 128 0.33 -3.74 -14.50
C ALA A 128 0.04 -4.05 -15.98
N ARG A 129 -0.87 -5.00 -16.24
CA ARG A 129 -1.36 -5.34 -17.58
C ARG A 129 -2.32 -4.30 -18.15
N ARG A 130 -2.89 -3.42 -17.32
CA ARG A 130 -3.74 -2.33 -17.81
C ARG A 130 -2.85 -1.21 -18.35
N PRO A 131 -3.15 -0.66 -19.54
CA PRO A 131 -2.47 0.53 -20.00
C PRO A 131 -2.70 1.65 -18.98
N LEU A 132 -1.63 2.37 -18.64
CA LEU A 132 -1.74 3.59 -17.87
C LEU A 132 -2.67 4.51 -18.65
N ARG A 133 -3.89 4.72 -18.14
CA ARG A 133 -4.75 5.76 -18.67
C ARG A 133 -4.02 7.06 -18.39
N ARG A 134 -3.38 7.62 -19.42
CA ARG A 134 -2.96 9.03 -19.40
C ARG A 134 -4.20 9.82 -18.98
N ARG A 135 -4.22 10.35 -17.77
CA ARG A 135 -5.03 11.53 -17.45
C ARG A 135 -4.45 12.62 -18.37
N ARG A 136 -5.02 12.69 -19.58
CA ARG A 136 -4.72 13.70 -20.59
C ARG A 136 -5.42 14.97 -20.11
N ALA A 137 -4.62 16.00 -19.86
CA ALA A 137 -4.97 17.42 -19.70
C ALA A 137 -5.92 17.77 -18.55
#